data_AF-A0A954WP07-F1
#
_entry.id   AF-A0A954WP07-F1
#
_cell.length_a   1.000
_cell.length_b   1.000
_cell.length_c   1.000
_cell.angle_alpha   90.00
_cell.angle_beta   90.00
_cell.angle_gamma   90.00
#
_symmetry.space_group_name_H-M   'P 1'
#
loop_
_entity.id
_entity.type
_entity.pdbx_description
1 polymer ?
#
loop_
_entity_poly.entity_id
_entity_poly.type
_entity_poly.pdbx_seq_one_letter_code
_entity_poly.pdbx_strand_id
1 'polypeptide(L)'
;KAGNAVEEASRTLEAKRQEIAAKRREIEIKNQAAIQKENEAKQKLETVNKELIDLQTKRGEYDRLEIRAPRTGVIQQWFGVEGSDTVKEGDKLFVIVPEATELAVELKLKGNDIPLIKVGDDVRLQFEGWPAVQFVGWPSVAVGTFGGKVNRIFPTDDGKGNFRVLVSPHKTESDLDWPDDRYLRQGVRANGWVLLKQVPLGYEIWRQLNGFPPTVTDESADKDKSKGGKVKLPKA
;
A
#
# COMPACT_ATOMS: atom_id res chain seq x y z
N LYS A 1 81.25 -61.17 -1.89
CA LYS A 1 80.72 -60.09 -1.01
C LYS A 1 79.61 -59.27 -1.66
N ALA A 2 79.67 -58.95 -2.96
CA ALA A 2 78.60 -58.19 -3.64
C ALA A 2 77.25 -58.92 -3.79
N GLY A 3 77.25 -60.24 -4.04
CA GLY A 3 75.99 -61.02 -4.22
C GLY A 3 75.08 -61.08 -3.00
N ASN A 4 75.64 -61.34 -1.81
CA ASN A 4 74.85 -61.37 -0.56
C ASN A 4 74.26 -60.00 -0.20
N ALA A 5 74.97 -58.91 -0.50
CA ALA A 5 74.46 -57.55 -0.27
C ALA A 5 73.28 -57.21 -1.20
N VAL A 6 73.29 -57.73 -2.43
CA VAL A 6 72.17 -57.58 -3.38
C VAL A 6 70.96 -58.42 -2.93
N GLU A 7 71.19 -59.61 -2.38
CA GLU A 7 70.13 -60.49 -1.86
C GLU A 7 69.50 -59.96 -0.55
N GLU A 8 70.29 -59.32 0.30
CA GLU A 8 69.81 -58.66 1.51
C GLU A 8 69.04 -57.37 1.18
N ALA A 9 69.52 -56.61 0.18
CA ALA A 9 68.81 -55.47 -0.37
C ALA A 9 67.48 -55.86 -1.06
N SER A 10 67.42 -57.01 -1.73
CA SER A 10 66.18 -57.49 -2.37
C SER A 10 65.15 -57.94 -1.33
N ARG A 11 65.56 -58.66 -0.28
CA ARG A 11 64.67 -59.06 0.83
C ARG A 11 64.12 -57.86 1.61
N THR A 12 64.95 -56.84 1.85
CA THR A 12 64.50 -55.60 2.51
C THR A 12 63.55 -54.79 1.62
N LEU A 13 63.77 -54.77 0.29
CA LEU A 13 62.84 -54.16 -0.67
C LEU A 13 61.49 -54.90 -0.68
N GLU A 14 61.48 -56.23 -0.68
CA GLU A 14 60.28 -57.04 -0.64
C GLU A 14 59.50 -56.85 0.67
N ALA A 15 60.19 -56.82 1.82
CA ALA A 15 59.57 -56.52 3.11
C ALA A 15 58.91 -55.13 3.13
N LYS A 16 59.60 -54.09 2.62
CA LYS A 16 59.02 -52.75 2.49
C LYS A 16 57.84 -52.72 1.51
N ARG A 17 57.88 -53.48 0.41
CA ARG A 17 56.75 -53.61 -0.53
C ARG A 17 55.54 -54.26 0.13
N GLN A 18 55.74 -55.30 0.94
CA GLN A 18 54.66 -55.94 1.71
C GLN A 18 54.08 -54.98 2.76
N GLU A 19 54.92 -54.21 3.45
CA GLU A 19 54.47 -53.22 4.43
C GLU A 19 53.65 -52.08 3.77
N ILE A 20 54.09 -51.59 2.61
CA ILE A 20 53.34 -50.61 1.81
C ILE A 20 52.00 -51.21 1.35
N ALA A 21 51.98 -52.47 0.91
CA ALA A 21 50.76 -53.14 0.49
C ALA A 21 49.77 -53.32 1.67
N ALA A 22 50.26 -53.67 2.86
CA ALA A 22 49.45 -53.75 4.07
C ALA A 22 48.86 -52.39 4.47
N LYS A 23 49.69 -51.33 4.49
CA LYS A 23 49.25 -49.94 4.74
C LYS A 23 48.22 -49.47 3.72
N ARG A 24 48.38 -49.80 2.44
CA ARG A 24 47.38 -49.48 1.39
C ARG A 24 46.05 -50.16 1.63
N ARG A 25 46.04 -51.45 2.00
CA ARG A 25 44.80 -52.17 2.35
C ARG A 25 44.12 -51.56 3.58
N GLU A 26 44.90 -51.19 4.60
CA GLU A 26 44.34 -50.54 5.79
C GLU A 26 43.70 -49.19 5.47
N ILE A 27 44.34 -48.37 4.63
CA ILE A 27 43.78 -47.11 4.12
C ILE A 27 42.50 -47.37 3.32
N GLU A 28 42.49 -48.39 2.47
CA GLU A 28 41.33 -48.74 1.66
C GLU A 28 40.13 -49.18 2.52
N ILE A 29 40.36 -49.99 3.56
CA ILE A 29 39.34 -50.38 4.53
C ILE A 29 38.81 -49.15 5.28
N LYS A 30 39.69 -48.25 5.72
CA LYS A 30 39.28 -47.00 6.39
C LYS A 30 38.48 -46.09 5.46
N ASN A 31 38.87 -45.97 4.19
CA ASN A 31 38.15 -45.20 3.19
C ASN A 31 36.77 -45.80 2.90
N GLN A 32 36.66 -47.12 2.74
CA GLN A 32 35.37 -47.78 2.57
C GLN A 32 34.47 -47.58 3.79
N ALA A 33 35.00 -47.73 5.00
CA ALA A 33 34.24 -47.48 6.23
C ALA A 33 33.76 -46.01 6.33
N ALA A 34 34.59 -45.05 5.90
CA ALA A 34 34.21 -43.64 5.85
C ALA A 34 33.09 -43.38 4.82
N ILE A 35 33.18 -43.97 3.62
CA ILE A 35 32.15 -43.86 2.57
C ILE A 35 30.84 -44.47 3.05
N GLN A 36 30.87 -45.61 3.75
CA GLN A 36 29.64 -46.22 4.27
C GLN A 36 28.97 -45.32 5.30
N LYS A 37 29.74 -44.71 6.22
CA LYS A 37 29.21 -43.72 7.17
C LYS A 37 28.62 -42.50 6.46
N GLU A 38 29.26 -42.03 5.39
CA GLU A 38 28.74 -40.93 4.58
C GLU A 38 27.40 -41.31 3.92
N ASN A 39 27.30 -42.51 3.36
CA ASN A 39 26.07 -43.01 2.73
C ASN A 39 24.94 -43.18 3.75
N GLU A 40 25.23 -43.73 4.94
CA GLU A 40 24.26 -43.84 6.03
C GLU A 40 23.78 -42.46 6.50
N ALA A 41 24.70 -41.49 6.61
CA ALA A 41 24.34 -40.12 6.96
C ALA A 41 23.48 -39.46 5.88
N LYS A 42 23.79 -39.66 4.59
CA LYS A 42 22.97 -39.20 3.47
C LYS A 42 21.58 -39.82 3.48
N GLN A 43 21.46 -41.13 3.72
CA GLN A 43 20.17 -41.79 3.83
C GLN A 43 19.33 -41.20 4.97
N LYS A 44 19.94 -40.96 6.13
CA LYS A 44 19.27 -40.30 7.26
C LYS A 44 18.83 -38.88 6.89
N LEU A 45 19.66 -38.13 6.18
CA LEU A 45 19.28 -36.79 5.68
C LEU A 45 18.08 -36.86 4.74
N GLU A 46 18.07 -37.80 3.79
CA GLU A 46 16.92 -37.97 2.89
C GLU A 46 15.63 -38.35 3.63
N THR A 47 15.72 -39.22 4.65
CA THR A 47 14.55 -39.55 5.48
C THR A 47 14.04 -38.33 6.26
N VAL A 48 14.94 -37.54 6.84
CA VAL A 48 14.57 -36.31 7.59
C VAL A 48 13.98 -35.26 6.65
N ASN A 49 14.53 -35.11 5.43
CA ASN A 49 13.98 -34.20 4.43
C ASN A 49 12.57 -34.59 4.01
N LYS A 50 12.31 -35.89 3.83
CA LYS A 50 10.97 -36.38 3.54
C LYS A 50 9.99 -36.07 4.68
N GLU A 51 10.37 -36.36 5.92
CA GLU A 51 9.54 -36.05 7.09
C GLU A 51 9.26 -34.55 7.21
N LEU A 52 10.25 -33.70 6.90
CA LEU A 52 10.09 -32.26 6.89
C LEU A 52 9.06 -31.80 5.88
N ILE A 53 9.09 -32.34 4.65
CA ILE A 53 8.11 -32.02 3.59
C ILE A 53 6.71 -32.47 4.01
N ASP A 54 6.58 -33.65 4.61
CA ASP A 54 5.30 -34.16 5.11
C ASP A 54 4.74 -33.25 6.22
N LEU A 55 5.60 -32.81 7.15
CA LEU A 55 5.23 -31.86 8.20
C LEU A 55 4.84 -30.49 7.65
N GLN A 56 5.56 -29.97 6.66
CA GLN A 56 5.21 -28.71 5.98
C GLN A 56 3.85 -28.81 5.29
N THR A 57 3.56 -29.94 4.63
CA THR A 57 2.28 -30.19 3.98
C THR A 57 1.14 -30.22 4.99
N LYS A 58 1.30 -30.95 6.10
CA LYS A 58 0.32 -30.99 7.20
C LYS A 58 0.12 -29.61 7.83
N ARG A 59 1.19 -28.84 8.03
CA ARG A 59 1.07 -27.46 8.54
C ARG A 59 0.25 -26.59 7.58
N GLY A 60 0.51 -26.69 6.28
CA GLY A 60 -0.28 -25.99 5.27
C GLY A 60 -1.75 -26.40 5.26
N GLU A 61 -2.08 -27.65 5.58
CA GLU A 61 -3.46 -28.11 5.78
C GLU A 61 -4.11 -27.46 7.01
N TYR A 62 -3.40 -27.38 8.15
CA TYR A 62 -3.91 -26.74 9.35
C TYR A 62 -4.09 -25.22 9.18
N ASP A 63 -3.16 -24.55 8.51
CA ASP A 63 -3.25 -23.11 8.27
C ASP A 63 -4.48 -22.74 7.40
N ARG A 64 -5.00 -23.67 6.59
CA ARG A 64 -6.23 -23.49 5.81
C ARG A 64 -7.52 -23.64 6.62
N LEU A 65 -7.47 -24.27 7.80
CA LEU A 65 -8.64 -24.42 8.67
C LEU A 65 -8.97 -23.13 9.42
N GLU A 66 -7.99 -22.24 9.57
CA GLU A 66 -8.16 -20.97 10.25
C GLU A 66 -8.20 -19.81 9.26
N ILE A 67 -9.38 -19.23 9.05
CA ILE A 67 -9.55 -18.05 8.22
C ILE A 67 -9.43 -16.81 9.10
N ARG A 68 -8.31 -16.11 8.97
CA ARG A 68 -8.04 -14.85 9.69
C ARG A 68 -8.49 -13.65 8.86
N ALA A 69 -9.00 -12.62 9.53
CA ALA A 69 -9.30 -11.35 8.89
C ALA A 69 -8.02 -10.70 8.32
N PRO A 70 -8.05 -10.15 7.10
CA PRO A 70 -6.87 -9.54 6.48
C PRO A 70 -6.43 -8.24 7.16
N ARG A 71 -7.35 -7.59 7.89
CA ARG A 71 -7.08 -6.37 8.66
C ARG A 71 -8.12 -6.20 9.77
N THR A 72 -7.75 -5.43 10.79
CA THR A 72 -8.64 -5.01 11.87
C THR A 72 -9.82 -4.20 11.32
N GLY A 73 -11.01 -4.47 11.85
CA GLY A 73 -12.24 -3.81 11.45
C GLY A 73 -13.47 -4.43 12.10
N VAL A 74 -14.63 -3.98 11.64
CA VAL A 74 -15.95 -4.44 12.11
C VAL A 74 -16.59 -5.30 11.02
N ILE A 75 -17.23 -6.40 11.42
CA ILE A 75 -18.02 -7.25 10.52
C ILE A 75 -19.27 -6.47 10.10
N GLN A 76 -19.37 -6.12 8.82
CA GLN A 76 -20.53 -5.45 8.23
C GLN A 76 -21.59 -6.46 7.81
N GLN A 77 -21.17 -7.56 7.19
CA GLN A 77 -22.05 -8.62 6.74
C GLN A 77 -21.42 -9.97 7.05
N TRP A 78 -22.25 -10.90 7.49
CA TRP A 78 -21.89 -12.29 7.72
C TRP A 78 -22.68 -13.16 6.74
N PHE A 79 -21.96 -13.92 5.93
CA PHE A 79 -22.48 -14.84 4.92
C PHE A 79 -22.19 -16.30 5.25
N GLY A 80 -21.29 -16.56 6.20
CA GLY A 80 -21.11 -17.89 6.75
C GLY A 80 -22.41 -18.38 7.40
N VAL A 81 -22.80 -19.62 7.09
CA VAL A 81 -23.94 -20.28 7.71
C VAL A 81 -23.48 -20.89 9.03
N GLU A 82 -24.31 -20.80 10.06
CA GLU A 82 -24.04 -21.40 11.38
C GLU A 82 -24.21 -22.94 11.28
N GLY A 83 -23.14 -23.73 11.41
CA GLY A 83 -23.21 -25.20 11.39
C GLY A 83 -22.08 -25.92 10.65
N SER A 84 -22.40 -27.08 10.07
CA SER A 84 -21.49 -28.02 9.40
C SER A 84 -21.39 -27.83 7.87
N ASP A 85 -21.55 -26.60 7.40
CA ASP A 85 -21.52 -26.33 5.97
C ASP A 85 -20.08 -26.29 5.46
N THR A 86 -19.86 -26.94 4.31
CA THR A 86 -18.55 -26.98 3.65
C THR A 86 -18.35 -25.68 2.87
N VAL A 87 -17.31 -24.93 3.21
CA VAL A 87 -16.90 -23.71 2.49
C VAL A 87 -16.03 -24.09 1.31
N LYS A 88 -16.29 -23.51 0.14
CA LYS A 88 -15.47 -23.66 -1.06
C LYS A 88 -14.56 -22.46 -1.26
N GLU A 89 -13.51 -22.65 -2.04
CA GLU A 89 -12.66 -21.55 -2.48
C GLU A 89 -13.49 -20.52 -3.27
N GLY A 90 -13.36 -19.25 -2.90
CA GLY A 90 -14.12 -18.15 -3.48
C GLY A 90 -15.41 -17.79 -2.76
N ASP A 91 -15.87 -18.61 -1.80
CA ASP A 91 -17.04 -18.28 -1.00
C ASP A 91 -16.77 -17.05 -0.13
N LYS A 92 -17.70 -16.09 -0.17
CA LYS A 92 -17.66 -14.91 0.70
C LYS A 92 -18.18 -15.31 2.07
N LEU A 93 -17.35 -15.17 3.09
CA LEU A 93 -17.73 -15.48 4.48
C LEU A 93 -18.15 -14.23 5.25
N PHE A 94 -17.38 -13.15 5.10
CA PHE A 94 -17.58 -11.90 5.82
C PHE A 94 -17.28 -10.73 4.90
N VAL A 95 -18.01 -9.63 5.08
CA VAL A 95 -17.57 -8.31 4.60
C VAL A 95 -17.16 -7.52 5.82
N ILE A 96 -15.90 -7.09 5.82
CA ILE A 96 -15.29 -6.36 6.93
C ILE A 96 -15.14 -4.91 6.48
N VAL A 97 -15.70 -4.00 7.27
CA VAL A 97 -15.42 -2.56 7.16
C VAL A 97 -14.21 -2.29 8.03
N PRO A 98 -13.08 -1.87 7.46
CA PRO A 98 -11.90 -1.65 8.25
C PRO A 98 -12.04 -0.52 9.25
N GLU A 99 -11.35 -0.67 10.38
CA GLU A 99 -11.15 0.44 11.29
C GLU A 99 -10.26 1.47 10.60
N ALA A 100 -10.75 2.70 10.50
CA ALA A 100 -10.07 3.80 9.83
C ALA A 100 -9.69 4.84 10.89
N THR A 101 -8.41 5.21 10.92
CA THR A 101 -7.90 6.25 11.82
C THR A 101 -8.23 7.66 11.32
N GLU A 102 -8.40 7.81 10.01
CA GLU A 102 -8.68 9.09 9.35
C GLU A 102 -9.88 8.96 8.42
N LEU A 103 -10.90 9.77 8.65
CA LEU A 103 -12.05 9.90 7.77
C LEU A 103 -11.72 10.81 6.59
N ALA A 104 -12.23 10.46 5.41
CA ALA A 104 -12.15 11.29 4.23
C ALA A 104 -13.45 11.18 3.43
N VAL A 105 -13.79 12.26 2.73
CA VAL A 105 -14.95 12.31 1.84
C VAL A 105 -14.48 12.19 0.41
N GLU A 106 -15.10 11.28 -0.33
CA GLU A 106 -14.97 11.23 -1.77
C GLU A 106 -16.04 12.11 -2.41
N LEU A 107 -15.62 13.14 -3.12
CA LEU A 107 -16.48 13.97 -3.95
C LEU A 107 -16.35 13.58 -5.41
N LYS A 108 -17.49 13.54 -6.09
CA LYS A 108 -17.59 13.30 -7.52
C LYS A 108 -17.86 14.62 -8.24
N LEU A 109 -16.95 15.02 -9.13
CA LEU A 109 -17.03 16.29 -9.87
C LEU A 109 -17.02 16.07 -11.36
N LYS A 110 -17.59 17.01 -12.13
CA LYS A 110 -17.58 16.93 -13.59
C LYS A 110 -16.18 17.28 -14.12
N GLY A 111 -15.78 16.64 -15.21
CA GLY A 111 -14.48 16.90 -15.85
C GLY A 111 -14.24 18.37 -16.22
N ASN A 112 -15.30 19.11 -16.57
CA ASN A 112 -15.21 20.55 -16.87
C ASN A 112 -14.73 21.40 -15.68
N ASP A 113 -14.99 20.94 -14.46
CA ASP A 113 -14.69 21.69 -13.23
C ASP A 113 -13.29 21.33 -12.68
N ILE A 114 -12.70 20.22 -13.11
CA ILE A 114 -11.41 19.74 -12.60
C ILE A 114 -10.24 20.71 -12.82
N PRO A 115 -10.11 21.40 -13.97
CA PRO A 115 -9.07 22.41 -14.14
C PRO A 115 -9.15 23.58 -13.15
N LEU A 116 -10.32 23.81 -12.55
CA LEU A 116 -10.54 24.90 -11.60
C LEU A 116 -10.10 24.55 -10.17
N ILE A 117 -9.79 23.28 -9.90
CA ILE A 117 -9.56 22.75 -8.56
C ILE A 117 -8.11 22.35 -8.40
N LYS A 118 -7.53 22.69 -7.25
CA LYS A 118 -6.16 22.35 -6.88
C LYS A 118 -6.14 21.62 -5.54
N VAL A 119 -5.07 20.85 -5.33
CA VAL A 119 -4.81 20.25 -4.01
C VAL A 119 -4.58 21.37 -3.00
N GLY A 120 -5.25 21.29 -1.87
CA GLY A 120 -5.25 22.31 -0.82
C GLY A 120 -6.43 23.28 -0.85
N ASP A 121 -7.26 23.27 -1.90
CA ASP A 121 -8.44 24.13 -1.98
C ASP A 121 -9.42 23.84 -0.83
N ASP A 122 -10.03 24.90 -0.30
CA ASP A 122 -11.00 24.82 0.78
C ASP A 122 -12.31 24.22 0.29
N VAL A 123 -12.89 23.33 1.10
CA VAL A 123 -14.13 22.63 0.80
C VAL A 123 -15.10 22.82 1.95
N ARG A 124 -16.38 23.07 1.63
CA ARG A 124 -17.48 23.00 2.58
C ARG A 124 -18.28 21.73 2.34
N LEU A 125 -18.46 20.94 3.39
CA LEU A 125 -19.11 19.63 3.34
C LEU A 125 -20.39 19.65 4.17
N GLN A 126 -21.47 19.11 3.64
CA GLN A 126 -22.70 18.85 4.37
C GLN A 126 -22.94 17.34 4.41
N PHE A 127 -22.94 16.76 5.60
CA PHE A 127 -23.21 15.34 5.80
C PHE A 127 -24.71 15.07 5.89
N GLU A 128 -25.18 14.03 5.21
CA GLU A 128 -26.57 13.59 5.35
C GLU A 128 -26.85 13.10 6.77
N GLY A 129 -28.06 13.39 7.27
CA GLY A 129 -28.46 13.06 8.64
C GLY A 129 -27.99 14.08 9.69
N TRP A 130 -27.19 15.08 9.31
CA TRP A 130 -26.84 16.21 10.16
C TRP A 130 -27.67 17.45 9.76
N PRO A 131 -28.61 17.92 10.60
CA PRO A 131 -29.45 19.05 10.23
C PRO A 131 -28.63 20.34 10.17
N ALA A 132 -28.75 21.06 9.07
CA ALA A 132 -28.26 22.43 8.95
C ALA A 132 -29.30 23.37 9.57
N VAL A 133 -29.28 23.56 10.89
CA VAL A 133 -30.23 24.47 11.53
C VAL A 133 -29.66 25.89 11.47
N GLN A 134 -30.30 26.76 10.69
CA GLN A 134 -30.00 28.18 10.61
C GLN A 134 -31.00 28.99 11.45
N PHE A 135 -30.50 29.87 12.31
CA PHE A 135 -31.29 30.95 12.91
C PHE A 135 -31.33 32.17 11.98
N VAL A 136 -32.47 32.85 11.93
CA VAL A 136 -32.69 34.04 11.09
C VAL A 136 -31.99 35.24 11.74
N GLY A 137 -30.99 35.85 11.08
CA GLY A 137 -30.60 37.24 11.38
C GLY A 137 -29.13 37.66 11.42
N TRP A 138 -28.12 36.79 11.31
CA TRP A 138 -26.69 37.20 11.34
C TRP A 138 -25.82 36.44 10.31
N PRO A 139 -24.73 37.04 9.78
CA PRO A 139 -23.85 36.38 8.82
C PRO A 139 -22.89 35.39 9.49
N SER A 140 -22.73 34.24 8.83
CA SER A 140 -21.53 33.39 8.73
C SER A 140 -21.10 32.46 9.87
N VAL A 141 -22.01 31.71 10.50
CA VAL A 141 -21.62 30.39 11.02
C VAL A 141 -22.67 29.36 10.61
N ALA A 142 -22.40 28.66 9.52
CA ALA A 142 -23.23 27.57 9.02
C ALA A 142 -23.10 26.36 9.96
N VAL A 143 -23.96 26.29 10.98
CA VAL A 143 -24.11 25.12 11.85
C VAL A 143 -24.82 24.03 11.05
N GLY A 144 -24.06 23.38 10.16
CA GLY A 144 -24.58 22.45 9.16
C GLY A 144 -23.58 22.09 8.06
N THR A 145 -22.53 22.88 7.89
CA THR A 145 -21.43 22.57 6.96
C THR A 145 -20.10 22.53 7.68
N PHE A 146 -19.27 21.54 7.36
CA PHE A 146 -17.96 21.29 7.94
C PHE A 146 -16.86 21.70 6.96
N GLY A 147 -15.74 22.19 7.50
CA GLY A 147 -14.57 22.54 6.71
C GLY A 147 -13.79 21.29 6.29
N GLY A 148 -13.28 21.29 5.07
CA GLY A 148 -12.38 20.25 4.56
C GLY A 148 -11.39 20.86 3.57
N LYS A 149 -10.37 20.09 3.20
CA LYS A 149 -9.44 20.46 2.13
C LYS A 149 -9.30 19.35 1.11
N VAL A 150 -9.14 19.75 -0.15
CA VAL A 150 -8.78 18.82 -1.22
C VAL A 150 -7.42 18.21 -0.90
N ASN A 151 -7.40 16.93 -0.56
CA ASN A 151 -6.19 16.16 -0.29
C ASN A 151 -5.61 15.61 -1.59
N ARG A 152 -6.48 15.08 -2.46
CA ARG A 152 -6.06 14.43 -3.70
C ARG A 152 -7.10 14.55 -4.79
N ILE A 153 -6.63 14.77 -6.02
CA ILE A 153 -7.43 14.70 -7.24
C ILE A 153 -7.00 13.45 -8.00
N PHE A 154 -7.94 12.59 -8.38
CA PHE A 154 -7.63 11.39 -9.15
C PHE A 154 -7.42 11.78 -10.63
N PRO A 155 -6.42 11.20 -11.32
CA PRO A 155 -6.07 11.58 -12.69
C PRO A 155 -7.02 11.04 -13.76
N THR A 156 -7.88 10.08 -13.41
CA THR A 156 -8.78 9.39 -14.36
C THR A 156 -10.24 9.58 -13.95
N ASP A 157 -11.13 9.57 -14.93
CA ASP A 157 -12.56 9.66 -14.71
C ASP A 157 -13.19 8.29 -14.39
N ASP A 158 -14.48 8.29 -14.07
CA ASP A 158 -15.30 7.11 -13.81
C ASP A 158 -15.84 6.44 -15.10
N GLY A 159 -15.29 6.78 -16.26
CA GLY A 159 -15.76 6.39 -17.59
C GLY A 159 -17.02 7.14 -18.04
N LYS A 160 -17.56 8.06 -17.22
CA LYS A 160 -18.73 8.89 -17.54
C LYS A 160 -18.38 10.39 -17.50
N GLY A 161 -17.09 10.73 -17.53
CA GLY A 161 -16.61 12.11 -17.49
C GLY A 161 -16.66 12.76 -16.11
N ASN A 162 -16.82 11.98 -15.04
CA ASN A 162 -16.72 12.49 -13.67
C ASN A 162 -15.43 12.03 -13.02
N PHE A 163 -14.80 12.93 -12.29
CA PHE A 163 -13.55 12.69 -11.59
C PHE A 163 -13.81 12.59 -10.09
N ARG A 164 -12.92 11.86 -9.41
CA ARG A 164 -12.95 11.67 -7.97
C ARG A 164 -11.96 12.64 -7.33
N VAL A 165 -12.39 13.26 -6.24
CA VAL A 165 -11.55 14.11 -5.40
C VAL A 165 -11.73 13.67 -3.96
N LEU A 166 -10.61 13.48 -3.26
CA LEU A 166 -10.58 13.11 -1.85
C LEU A 166 -10.42 14.38 -1.01
N VAL A 167 -11.33 14.56 -0.06
CA VAL A 167 -11.36 15.69 0.87
C VAL A 167 -11.10 15.17 2.27
N SER A 168 -10.07 15.70 2.93
CA SER A 168 -9.78 15.38 4.34
C SER A 168 -10.26 16.51 5.25
N PRO A 169 -10.51 16.21 6.54
CA PRO A 169 -10.78 17.24 7.54
C PRO A 169 -9.68 18.30 7.52
N HIS A 170 -10.07 19.57 7.54
CA HIS A 170 -9.14 20.67 7.74
C HIS A 170 -9.54 21.44 8.99
N LYS A 171 -8.65 21.42 9.99
CA LYS A 171 -8.83 22.17 11.22
C LYS A 171 -8.35 23.61 10.99
N THR A 172 -9.30 24.53 10.85
CA THR A 172 -9.05 25.97 10.99
C THR A 172 -9.49 26.38 12.39
N GLU A 173 -8.85 27.38 13.00
CA GLU A 173 -9.24 27.90 14.34
C GLU A 173 -10.73 28.33 14.44
N SER A 174 -11.36 28.61 13.30
CA SER A 174 -12.77 29.01 13.18
C SER A 174 -13.73 27.89 12.75
N ASP A 175 -13.23 26.71 12.40
CA ASP A 175 -14.05 25.63 11.86
C ASP A 175 -14.37 24.57 12.91
N LEU A 176 -15.60 24.06 12.87
CA LEU A 176 -16.02 22.92 13.68
C LEU A 176 -15.34 21.65 13.20
N ASP A 177 -14.86 20.82 14.13
CA ASP A 177 -14.45 19.46 13.84
C ASP A 177 -15.62 18.68 13.20
N TRP A 178 -15.29 17.71 12.35
CA TRP A 178 -16.31 16.81 11.79
C TRP A 178 -17.03 16.07 12.92
N PRO A 179 -18.31 15.69 12.74
CA PRO A 179 -19.05 14.97 13.78
C PRO A 179 -18.34 13.68 14.17
N ASP A 180 -18.46 13.30 15.45
CA ASP A 180 -17.92 12.03 15.95
C ASP A 180 -18.37 10.83 15.11
N ASP A 181 -17.54 9.78 15.06
CA ASP A 181 -17.76 8.52 14.34
C ASP A 181 -19.11 7.85 14.63
N ARG A 182 -19.71 8.13 15.80
CA ARG A 182 -21.06 7.68 16.15
C ARG A 182 -22.11 8.15 15.14
N TYR A 183 -21.93 9.36 14.61
CA TYR A 183 -22.82 10.06 13.70
C TYR A 183 -22.28 10.07 12.27
N LEU A 184 -20.97 10.25 12.10
CA LEU A 184 -20.32 10.20 10.79
C LEU A 184 -19.72 8.82 10.52
N ARG A 185 -20.57 7.88 10.12
CA ARG A 185 -20.12 6.51 9.77
C ARG A 185 -19.55 6.47 8.35
N GLN A 186 -18.63 5.53 8.11
CA GLN A 186 -18.18 5.21 6.76
C GLN A 186 -19.39 4.84 5.88
N GLY A 187 -19.50 5.47 4.71
CA GLY A 187 -20.62 5.30 3.79
C GLY A 187 -21.75 6.32 3.93
N VAL A 188 -21.70 7.22 4.91
CA VAL A 188 -22.58 8.40 4.96
C VAL A 188 -22.34 9.25 3.71
N ARG A 189 -23.43 9.69 3.07
CA ARG A 189 -23.36 10.58 1.91
C ARG A 189 -23.07 12.01 2.36
N ALA A 190 -22.33 12.73 1.53
CA ALA A 190 -22.02 14.13 1.74
C ALA A 190 -22.23 14.91 0.45
N ASN A 191 -22.74 16.13 0.58
CA ASN A 191 -22.69 17.15 -0.46
C ASN A 191 -21.51 18.07 -0.17
N GLY A 192 -20.74 18.42 -1.21
CA GLY A 192 -19.54 19.23 -1.05
C GLY A 192 -19.46 20.35 -2.06
N TRP A 193 -18.96 21.49 -1.61
CA TRP A 193 -18.64 22.64 -2.45
C TRP A 193 -17.16 22.97 -2.30
N VAL A 194 -16.41 22.82 -3.39
CA VAL A 194 -15.03 23.30 -3.45
C VAL A 194 -15.07 24.80 -3.69
N LEU A 195 -14.48 25.56 -2.78
CA LEU A 195 -14.45 27.01 -2.84
C LEU A 195 -13.35 27.44 -3.80
N LEU A 196 -13.76 28.06 -4.91
CA LEU A 196 -12.83 28.75 -5.80
C LEU A 196 -12.34 30.05 -5.15
N LYS A 197 -11.52 30.80 -5.88
CA LYS A 197 -10.95 32.07 -5.39
C LYS A 197 -12.02 33.06 -4.96
N GLN A 198 -11.73 33.80 -3.89
CA GLN A 198 -12.55 34.91 -3.44
C GLN A 198 -12.40 36.10 -4.39
N VAL A 199 -13.53 36.60 -4.90
CA VAL A 199 -13.61 37.75 -5.80
C VAL A 199 -14.63 38.76 -5.28
N PRO A 200 -14.48 40.06 -5.60
CA PRO A 200 -15.48 41.06 -5.26
C PRO A 200 -16.86 40.71 -5.83
N LEU A 201 -17.93 40.89 -5.04
CA LEU A 201 -19.29 40.51 -5.41
C LEU A 201 -19.73 41.09 -6.77
N GLY A 202 -19.42 42.36 -7.03
CA GLY A 202 -19.77 43.02 -8.29
C GLY A 202 -19.10 42.39 -9.51
N TYR A 203 -17.85 41.92 -9.37
CA TYR A 203 -17.14 41.22 -10.44
C TYR A 203 -17.81 39.88 -10.75
N GLU A 204 -18.18 39.13 -9.72
CA GLU A 204 -18.81 37.82 -9.88
C GLU A 204 -20.20 37.92 -10.53
N ILE A 205 -21.00 38.91 -10.12
CA ILE A 205 -22.31 39.19 -10.76
C ILE A 205 -22.12 39.55 -12.24
N TRP A 206 -21.20 40.46 -12.55
CA TRP A 206 -20.90 40.82 -13.93
C TRP A 206 -20.41 39.62 -14.75
N ARG A 207 -19.51 38.79 -14.20
CA ARG A 207 -18.98 37.58 -14.84
C ARG A 207 -20.11 36.60 -15.20
N GLN A 208 -21.01 36.34 -14.25
CA GLN A 208 -22.15 35.43 -14.44
C GLN A 208 -23.13 35.96 -15.49
N LEU A 209 -23.45 37.26 -15.47
CA LEU A 209 -24.34 37.89 -16.46
C LEU A 209 -23.78 37.81 -17.90
N ASN A 210 -22.46 37.87 -18.05
CA ASN A 210 -21.80 37.77 -19.36
C ASN A 210 -21.45 36.33 -19.76
N GLY A 211 -21.73 35.34 -18.90
CA GLY A 211 -21.47 33.93 -19.20
C GLY A 211 -19.98 33.56 -19.27
N PHE A 212 -19.09 34.36 -18.69
CA PHE A 212 -17.65 34.03 -18.68
C PHE A 212 -17.37 32.88 -17.72
N PRO A 213 -16.54 31.90 -18.10
CA PRO A 213 -16.16 30.81 -17.20
C PRO A 213 -15.34 31.31 -16.00
N PRO A 214 -15.31 30.58 -14.88
CA PRO A 214 -14.39 30.87 -13.78
C PRO A 214 -12.94 30.79 -14.27
N THR A 215 -12.07 31.63 -13.73
CA THR A 215 -10.67 31.72 -14.19
C THR A 215 -9.75 30.90 -13.30
N VAL A 216 -8.87 30.11 -13.91
CA VAL A 216 -7.69 29.54 -13.27
C VAL A 216 -6.60 30.60 -13.32
N THR A 217 -6.55 31.49 -12.33
CA THR A 217 -5.41 32.40 -12.23
C THR A 217 -4.24 31.62 -11.63
N ASP A 218 -3.28 31.25 -12.46
CA ASP A 218 -1.97 30.82 -11.97
C ASP A 218 -1.27 32.03 -11.35
N GLU A 219 -0.96 31.95 -10.06
CA GLU A 219 -0.30 33.02 -9.29
C GLU A 219 1.09 33.38 -9.84
N SER A 220 1.59 32.66 -10.83
CA SER A 220 2.89 32.87 -11.47
C SER A 220 2.91 33.95 -12.56
N ALA A 221 1.77 34.47 -13.02
CA ALA A 221 1.75 35.43 -14.14
C ALA A 221 1.88 36.92 -13.75
N ASP A 222 1.74 37.28 -12.47
CA ASP A 222 1.62 38.70 -12.05
C ASP A 222 2.89 39.32 -11.45
N LYS A 223 4.01 38.56 -11.39
CA LYS A 223 5.31 39.09 -10.90
C LYS A 223 6.21 39.71 -11.98
N ASP A 224 5.89 39.56 -13.26
CA ASP A 224 6.79 39.96 -14.36
C ASP A 224 6.42 41.29 -15.07
N LYS A 225 5.56 42.11 -14.46
CA LYS A 225 5.24 43.47 -14.97
C LYS A 225 5.93 44.60 -14.21
N SER A 226 7.13 44.38 -13.67
CA SER A 226 7.99 45.48 -13.22
C SER A 226 9.39 45.39 -13.83
N LYS A 227 9.76 46.46 -14.55
CA LYS A 227 11.06 46.76 -15.19
C LYS A 227 11.27 46.35 -16.67
N GLY A 228 10.46 46.93 -17.55
CA GLY A 228 10.90 47.22 -18.93
C GLY A 228 11.81 48.46 -18.96
N GLY A 229 13.11 48.27 -18.78
CA GLY A 229 14.12 49.33 -18.94
C GLY A 229 14.24 49.76 -20.42
N LYS A 230 14.24 51.08 -20.66
CA LYS A 230 14.43 51.69 -21.99
C LYS A 230 15.74 51.22 -22.63
N VAL A 231 15.66 50.45 -23.71
CA VAL A 231 16.81 50.18 -24.59
C VAL A 231 16.95 51.35 -25.56
N LYS A 232 18.05 52.12 -25.46
CA LYS A 232 18.42 53.16 -26.42
C LYS A 232 19.06 52.51 -27.65
N LEU A 233 18.54 52.82 -28.84
CA LEU A 233 19.17 52.47 -30.12
C LEU A 233 20.37 53.39 -30.40
N PRO A 234 21.46 52.88 -31.00
CA PRO A 234 22.60 53.71 -31.40
C PRO A 234 22.23 54.58 -32.60
N LYS A 235 22.68 55.84 -32.60
CA LYS A 235 22.53 56.75 -33.74
C LYS A 235 23.53 56.37 -34.84
N ALA A 236 23.05 56.40 -36.08
CA ALA A 236 23.87 56.40 -37.30
C ALA A 236 24.63 57.71 -37.46
#